data_AF-A0A973CAY2-F1
#
_entry.id   AF-A0A973CAY2-F1
#
_cell.length_a   1.000
_cell.length_b   1.000
_cell.length_c   1.000
_cell.angle_alpha   90.00
_cell.angle_beta   90.00
_cell.angle_gamma   90.00
#
_symmetry.space_group_name_H-M   'P 1'
#
loop_
_entity.id
_entity.type
_entity.pdbx_description
1 polymer ?
#
loop_
_entity_poly.entity_id
_entity_poly.type
_entity_poly.pdbx_seq_one_letter_code
_entity_poly.pdbx_strand_id
1 'polypeptide(L)'
;MSGGCIELSPPSRVKGVGEGLETCLAVEKATKMPISCCVNASMLGNWEPDNSTEIVFIWKDNDKPDLKGIRAGERVSKLLKERLEKRGIKVFIMTPPLNEDGVDWLDVYNQLGVLGFPEIAKKWLDIE
;
A
#
# COMPACT_ATOMS: atom_id res chain seq x y z
N MET A 1 -0.13 -19.90 9.56
CA MET A 1 0.40 -19.20 8.38
C MET A 1 0.35 -17.71 8.70
N SER A 2 1.48 -17.01 8.70
CA SER A 2 1.55 -15.57 8.99
C SER A 2 2.27 -14.87 7.84
N GLY A 3 1.58 -13.94 7.18
CA GLY A 3 2.06 -13.26 5.97
C GLY A 3 1.75 -14.06 4.71
N GLY A 4 0.70 -13.67 3.99
CA GLY A 4 0.35 -14.21 2.68
C GLY A 4 -0.04 -13.05 1.78
N CYS A 5 0.31 -13.14 0.50
CA CYS A 5 -0.12 -12.15 -0.48
C CYS A 5 -0.24 -12.78 -1.87
N ILE A 6 -1.02 -12.12 -2.72
CA ILE A 6 -1.06 -12.34 -4.15
C ILE A 6 0.00 -11.43 -4.75
N GLU A 7 1.06 -12.03 -5.28
CA GLU A 7 2.12 -11.33 -5.99
C GLU A 7 1.68 -11.03 -7.42
N LEU A 8 1.42 -9.76 -7.74
CA LEU A 8 1.00 -9.33 -9.08
C LEU A 8 2.18 -9.01 -10.00
N SER A 9 3.38 -8.92 -9.45
CA SER A 9 4.57 -8.50 -10.19
C SER A 9 5.82 -9.22 -9.70
N PRO A 10 6.85 -9.41 -10.55
CA PRO A 10 8.14 -9.96 -10.12
C PRO A 10 8.82 -9.16 -8.99
N PRO A 11 9.86 -9.73 -8.36
CA PRO A 11 10.71 -9.01 -7.42
C PRO A 11 11.26 -7.72 -8.03
N SER A 12 11.29 -6.65 -7.23
CA SER A 12 11.64 -5.31 -7.67
C SER A 12 12.35 -4.55 -6.56
N ARG A 13 13.14 -3.54 -6.93
CA ARG A 13 13.74 -2.59 -6.00
C ARG A 13 12.70 -1.74 -5.28
N VAL A 14 11.64 -1.36 -6.00
CA VAL A 14 10.50 -0.60 -5.47
C VAL A 14 9.24 -1.47 -5.57
N LYS A 15 8.49 -1.57 -4.47
CA LYS A 15 7.29 -2.40 -4.40
C LYS A 15 6.15 -1.67 -3.69
N GLY A 16 4.97 -1.68 -4.27
CA GLY A 16 3.72 -1.34 -3.61
C GLY A 16 3.17 -2.53 -2.84
N VAL A 17 2.44 -2.29 -1.76
CA VAL A 17 1.68 -3.32 -1.05
C VAL A 17 0.34 -2.74 -0.58
N GLY A 18 -0.73 -3.51 -0.75
CA GLY A 18 -2.09 -3.13 -0.33
C GLY A 18 -2.90 -4.33 0.19
N GLU A 19 -4.14 -4.09 0.58
CA GLU A 19 -5.06 -5.12 1.11
C GLU A 19 -5.90 -5.76 0.00
N GLY A 20 -6.87 -5.02 -0.55
CA GLY A 20 -7.77 -5.46 -1.61
C GLY A 20 -7.09 -5.64 -2.96
N LEU A 21 -7.46 -6.69 -3.70
CA LEU A 21 -6.90 -6.98 -5.03
C LEU A 21 -7.25 -5.87 -6.03
N GLU A 22 -8.50 -5.41 -6.00
CA GLU A 22 -9.04 -4.34 -6.80
C GLU A 22 -8.35 -2.99 -6.51
N THR A 23 -8.10 -2.69 -5.23
CA THR A 23 -7.32 -1.53 -4.78
C THR A 23 -5.89 -1.60 -5.32
N CYS A 24 -5.21 -2.75 -5.19
CA CYS A 24 -3.89 -2.93 -5.77
C CYS A 24 -3.87 -2.75 -7.29
N LEU A 25 -4.85 -3.31 -7.99
CA LEU A 25 -4.93 -3.21 -9.45
C LEU A 25 -5.18 -1.76 -9.87
N ALA A 26 -5.98 -0.99 -9.14
CA ALA A 26 -6.16 0.44 -9.38
C ALA A 26 -4.83 1.20 -9.24
N VAL A 27 -4.07 0.92 -8.17
CA VAL A 27 -2.73 1.47 -7.94
C VAL A 27 -1.77 1.08 -9.07
N GLU A 28 -1.68 -0.20 -9.43
CA GLU A 28 -0.82 -0.70 -10.51
C GLU A 28 -1.18 -0.01 -11.83
N LYS A 29 -2.47 0.11 -12.16
CA LYS A 29 -2.91 0.76 -13.39
C LYS A 29 -2.53 2.23 -13.43
N ALA A 30 -2.66 2.94 -12.31
CA ALA A 30 -2.37 4.37 -12.19
C ALA A 30 -0.86 4.68 -12.17
N THR A 31 -0.07 3.90 -11.43
CA THR A 31 1.34 4.21 -11.13
C THR A 31 2.33 3.37 -11.94
N LYS A 32 1.88 2.24 -12.51
CA LYS A 32 2.72 1.19 -13.11
C LYS A 32 3.74 0.58 -12.13
N MET A 33 3.55 0.81 -10.82
CA MET A 33 4.41 0.27 -9.78
C MET A 33 4.14 -1.24 -9.58
N PRO A 34 5.18 -2.07 -9.47
CA PRO A 34 5.04 -3.47 -9.04
C PRO A 34 4.33 -3.56 -7.69
N ILE A 35 3.32 -4.42 -7.53
CA ILE A 35 2.49 -4.44 -6.30
C ILE A 35 2.17 -5.86 -5.79
N SER A 36 2.04 -6.01 -4.47
CA SER A 36 1.56 -7.21 -3.78
C SER A 36 0.24 -6.93 -3.04
N CYS A 37 -0.66 -7.91 -2.97
CA CYS A 37 -1.95 -7.77 -2.30
C CYS A 37 -2.10 -8.76 -1.16
N CYS A 38 -2.23 -8.25 0.06
CA CYS A 38 -2.24 -9.04 1.28
C CYS A 38 -3.62 -9.56 1.68
N VAL A 39 -4.69 -9.27 0.94
CA VAL A 39 -6.07 -9.76 1.15
C VAL A 39 -6.75 -9.27 2.43
N ASN A 40 -6.01 -9.10 3.54
CA ASN A 40 -6.51 -8.48 4.76
C ASN A 40 -5.41 -7.74 5.56
N ALA A 41 -5.84 -6.86 6.46
CA ALA A 41 -4.95 -6.08 7.34
C ALA A 41 -3.99 -6.95 8.20
N SER A 42 -4.42 -8.14 8.63
CA SER A 42 -3.55 -9.02 9.42
C SER A 42 -2.38 -9.57 8.60
N MET A 43 -2.64 -9.95 7.36
CA MET A 43 -1.62 -10.40 6.42
C MET A 43 -0.70 -9.25 6.00
N LEU A 44 -1.25 -8.04 5.80
CA LEU A 44 -0.47 -6.85 5.48
C LEU A 44 0.57 -6.54 6.56
N GLY A 45 0.21 -6.59 7.84
CA GLY A 45 1.15 -6.32 8.93
C GLY A 45 2.34 -7.29 8.98
N ASN A 46 2.12 -8.51 8.51
CA ASN A 46 3.11 -9.58 8.47
C ASN A 46 3.79 -9.75 7.10
N TRP A 47 3.47 -8.91 6.12
CA TRP A 47 4.00 -9.05 4.76
C TRP A 47 5.51 -8.82 4.71
N GLU A 48 6.23 -9.66 3.97
CA GLU A 48 7.67 -9.53 3.80
C GLU A 48 8.00 -9.22 2.35
N PRO A 49 8.79 -8.16 2.07
CA PRO A 49 9.26 -7.89 0.72
C PRO A 49 10.35 -8.86 0.30
N ASP A 50 10.56 -8.97 -1.01
CA ASP A 50 11.73 -9.64 -1.58
C ASP A 50 13.04 -8.99 -1.13
N ASN A 51 14.13 -9.77 -1.07
CA ASN A 51 15.45 -9.30 -0.64
C ASN A 51 16.01 -8.13 -1.48
N SER A 52 15.58 -7.98 -2.73
CA SER A 52 15.98 -6.87 -3.60
C SER A 52 15.24 -5.56 -3.31
N THR A 53 14.20 -5.58 -2.46
CA THR A 53 13.34 -4.42 -2.23
C THR A 53 14.00 -3.45 -1.27
N GLU A 54 14.21 -2.22 -1.73
CA GLU A 54 14.80 -1.13 -0.96
C GLU A 54 13.75 -0.08 -0.57
N ILE A 55 12.67 0.03 -1.36
CA ILE A 55 11.62 1.04 -1.17
C ILE A 55 10.25 0.37 -1.21
N VAL A 56 9.41 0.66 -0.21
CA VAL A 56 8.04 0.14 -0.10
C VAL A 56 7.02 1.27 -0.03
N PHE A 57 5.98 1.15 -0.84
CA PHE A 57 4.78 1.99 -0.75
C PHE A 57 3.63 1.17 -0.15
N ILE A 58 3.19 1.54 1.04
CA ILE A 58 2.01 0.95 1.68
C ILE A 58 0.79 1.75 1.26
N TRP A 59 -0.07 1.13 0.46
CA TRP A 59 -1.34 1.68 -0.01
C TRP A 59 -2.44 1.25 0.95
N LYS A 60 -2.69 2.08 1.96
CA LYS A 60 -3.73 1.79 2.95
C LYS A 60 -5.08 2.33 2.52
N ASP A 61 -6.13 1.64 2.93
CA ASP A 61 -7.50 2.10 2.80
C ASP A 61 -7.82 3.11 3.92
N ASN A 62 -8.76 4.01 3.68
CA ASN A 62 -9.24 4.96 4.67
C ASN A 62 -10.37 4.35 5.52
N ASP A 63 -10.06 3.26 6.23
CA ASP A 63 -11.04 2.49 6.99
C ASP A 63 -11.78 3.34 8.02
N LYS A 64 -13.06 3.02 8.21
CA LYS A 64 -13.84 3.51 9.34
C LYS A 64 -13.19 3.08 10.66
N PRO A 65 -13.21 3.95 11.69
CA PRO A 65 -12.79 3.53 13.01
C PRO A 65 -13.72 2.44 13.56
N ASP A 66 -13.16 1.48 14.27
CA ASP A 66 -13.94 0.50 15.05
C ASP A 66 -14.62 1.16 16.27
N LEU A 67 -15.35 0.38 17.07
CA LEU A 67 -16.03 0.85 18.29
C LEU A 67 -15.08 1.47 19.33
N LYS A 68 -13.77 1.28 19.20
CA LYS A 68 -12.73 1.82 20.08
C LYS A 68 -11.99 3.01 19.44
N GLY A 69 -12.43 3.48 18.28
CA GLY A 69 -11.80 4.58 17.54
C GLY A 69 -10.57 4.15 16.73
N ILE A 70 -10.30 2.85 16.60
CA ILE A 70 -9.10 2.33 15.94
C ILE A 70 -9.36 2.14 14.45
N ARG A 71 -8.50 2.70 13.60
CA ARG A 71 -8.46 2.43 12.16
C ARG A 71 -7.44 1.32 11.88
N ALA A 72 -7.90 0.16 11.43
CA ALA A 72 -7.08 -1.03 11.27
C ALA A 72 -5.95 -0.81 10.24
N GLY A 73 -6.27 -0.30 9.05
CA GLY A 73 -5.30 0.01 8.00
C GLY A 73 -4.22 0.99 8.45
N GLU A 74 -4.58 2.05 9.18
CA GLU A 74 -3.63 3.01 9.74
C GLU A 74 -2.66 2.35 10.73
N ARG A 75 -3.20 1.56 11.67
CA ARG A 75 -2.41 0.87 12.69
C ARG A 75 -1.44 -0.12 12.05
N VAL A 76 -1.93 -0.95 11.15
CA VAL A 76 -1.14 -1.99 10.47
C VAL A 76 -0.05 -1.38 9.60
N SER A 77 -0.37 -0.33 8.85
CA SER A 77 0.60 0.36 7.98
C SER A 77 1.76 0.95 8.78
N LYS A 78 1.47 1.54 9.95
CA LYS A 78 2.50 2.04 10.86
C LYS A 78 3.41 0.94 11.41
N LEU A 79 2.83 -0.17 11.85
CA LEU A 79 3.59 -1.31 12.36
C LEU A 79 4.48 -1.93 11.27
N LEU A 80 3.95 -2.09 10.06
CA LEU A 80 4.71 -2.57 8.91
C LEU A 80 5.86 -1.62 8.58
N LYS A 81 5.58 -0.31 8.49
CA LYS A 81 6.58 0.73 8.26
C LYS A 81 7.72 0.66 9.29
N GLU A 82 7.40 0.64 10.58
CA GLU A 82 8.41 0.57 11.63
C GLU A 82 9.29 -0.69 11.51
N ARG A 83 8.68 -1.84 11.19
CA ARG A 83 9.42 -3.11 11.02
C ARG A 83 10.37 -3.07 9.82
N LEU A 84 9.91 -2.55 8.69
CA LEU A 84 10.71 -2.48 7.46
C LEU A 84 11.81 -1.41 7.55
N GLU A 85 11.52 -0.24 8.14
CA GLU A 85 12.52 0.81 8.36
C GLU A 85 13.65 0.35 9.29
N LYS A 86 13.35 -0.47 10.32
CA LYS A 86 14.39 -1.12 11.16
C LYS A 86 15.34 -2.02 10.37
N ARG A 87 14.96 -2.44 9.17
CA ARG A 87 15.79 -3.23 8.24
C ARG A 87 16.48 -2.38 7.18
N GLY A 88 16.36 -1.06 7.24
CA GLY A 88 16.94 -0.14 6.27
C GLY A 88 16.10 0.05 5.00
N ILE A 89 14.86 -0.43 4.96
CA ILE A 89 13.95 -0.24 3.82
C ILE A 89 13.24 1.11 3.97
N LYS A 90 13.22 1.93 2.91
CA LYS A 90 12.52 3.21 2.88
C LYS A 90 11.03 2.98 2.69
N VAL A 91 10.18 3.51 3.57
CA VAL A 91 8.74 3.23 3.52
C VAL A 91 7.89 4.50 3.44
N PHE A 92 6.99 4.51 2.46
CA PHE A 92 5.98 5.54 2.27
C PHE A 92 4.58 4.98 2.54
N ILE A 93 3.79 5.63 3.39
CA ILE A 93 2.38 5.28 3.58
C ILE A 93 1.54 6.25 2.75
N MET A 94 0.79 5.72 1.79
CA MET A 94 -0.12 6.48 0.94
C MET A 94 -1.53 6.39 1.53
N THR A 95 -2.18 7.55 1.72
CA THR A 95 -3.60 7.63 2.12
C THR A 95 -4.41 8.21 0.97
N PRO A 96 -5.61 7.68 0.66
CA PRO A 96 -6.52 8.28 -0.31
C PRO A 96 -6.74 9.78 -0.02
N PRO A 97 -6.76 10.65 -1.04
CA PRO A 97 -6.94 12.10 -0.84
C PRO A 97 -8.40 12.50 -0.62
N LEU A 98 -9.35 11.56 -0.68
CA LEU A 98 -10.77 11.84 -0.47
C LEU A 98 -11.06 11.88 1.04
N ASN A 99 -11.71 12.95 1.49
CA ASN A 99 -12.04 13.19 2.91
C ASN A 99 -13.31 12.44 3.35
N GLU A 100 -13.44 11.17 2.96
CA GLU A 100 -14.59 10.32 3.26
C GLU A 100 -14.12 9.02 3.91
N ASP A 101 -14.85 8.58 4.94
CA ASP A 101 -14.55 7.33 5.64
C ASP A 101 -15.02 6.11 4.84
N GLY A 102 -14.14 5.11 4.72
CA GLY A 102 -14.39 3.89 3.95
C GLY A 102 -14.01 4.01 2.47
N VAL A 103 -13.18 4.99 2.10
CA VAL A 103 -12.62 5.14 0.75
C VAL A 103 -11.39 4.26 0.58
N ASP A 104 -11.30 3.60 -0.58
CA ASP A 104 -10.11 2.89 -1.04
C ASP A 104 -9.46 3.56 -2.27
N TRP A 105 -8.39 2.98 -2.81
CA TRP A 105 -7.72 3.50 -4.01
C TRP A 105 -8.45 3.20 -5.32
N LEU A 106 -9.37 2.24 -5.35
CA LEU A 106 -10.24 2.01 -6.49
C LEU A 106 -11.24 3.17 -6.63
N ASP A 107 -11.80 3.65 -5.53
CA ASP A 107 -12.66 4.85 -5.51
C ASP A 107 -11.90 6.07 -6.04
N VAL A 108 -10.65 6.27 -5.58
CA VAL A 108 -9.79 7.35 -6.07
C VAL A 108 -9.57 7.23 -7.58
N TYR A 109 -9.29 6.03 -8.08
CA TYR A 109 -9.11 5.81 -9.51
C TYR A 109 -10.39 6.07 -10.31
N ASN A 110 -11.55 5.63 -9.79
CA ASN A 110 -12.84 5.83 -10.46
C ASN A 110 -13.25 7.30 -10.49
N GLN A 111 -12.97 8.07 -9.44
CA GLN A 111 -13.38 9.47 -9.34
C GLN A 111 -12.37 10.44 -9.98
N LEU A 112 -11.08 10.23 -9.77
CA LEU A 112 -10.02 11.18 -10.13
C LEU A 112 -9.06 10.65 -11.20
N GLY A 113 -9.18 9.38 -11.58
CA GLY A 113 -8.24 8.71 -12.48
C GLY A 113 -6.81 8.74 -11.93
N VAL A 114 -5.84 8.80 -12.84
CA VAL A 114 -4.41 8.86 -12.50
C VAL A 114 -4.04 10.14 -11.75
N LEU A 115 -4.84 11.21 -11.84
CA LEU A 115 -4.58 12.47 -11.16
C LEU A 115 -4.80 12.38 -9.65
N GLY A 116 -5.60 11.42 -9.18
CA GLY A 116 -5.80 11.17 -7.74
C GLY A 116 -4.60 10.55 -7.02
N PHE A 117 -3.58 10.09 -7.76
CA PHE A 117 -2.42 9.41 -7.20
C PHE A 117 -1.25 10.38 -6.96
N PRO A 118 -0.55 10.28 -5.81
CA PRO A 118 0.58 11.16 -5.49
C PRO A 118 1.69 11.16 -6.55
N GLU A 119 2.27 12.32 -6.83
CA GLU A 119 3.36 12.46 -7.81
C GLU A 119 4.56 11.56 -7.50
N ILE A 120 4.95 11.46 -6.21
CA ILE A 120 6.05 10.57 -5.78
C ILE A 120 5.78 9.10 -6.13
N ALA A 121 4.53 8.67 -6.06
CA ALA A 121 4.13 7.31 -6.38
C ALA A 121 4.06 7.06 -7.89
N LYS A 122 3.82 8.09 -8.71
CA LYS A 122 3.85 8.00 -10.18
C LYS A 122 5.26 8.08 -10.74
N LYS A 123 6.17 8.77 -10.03
CA LYS A 123 7.60 8.93 -10.37
C LYS A 123 8.49 8.02 -9.53
N TRP A 124 7.98 6.84 -9.19
CA TRP A 124 8.67 5.93 -8.28
C TRP A 124 10.01 5.40 -8.82
N LEU A 125 10.19 5.41 -10.15
CA LEU A 125 11.45 5.06 -10.82
C LEU A 125 12.58 6.06 -10.52
N ASP A 126 12.24 7.30 -10.16
CA ASP A 126 13.20 8.38 -9.93
C ASP A 126 13.66 8.43 -8.46
N ILE A 127 13.19 7.52 -7.60
CA ILE A 127 13.48 7.55 -6.17
C ILE A 127 14.81 6.85 -5.91
N GLU A 128 15.76 7.64 -5.39
CA GLU A 128 17.00 7.15 -4.77
C GLU A 128 16.76 6.51 -3.41
#